data_AF-A0A519CQS5-F1
#
_entry.id   AF-A0A519CQS5-F1
#
_cell.length_a   1.000
_cell.length_b   1.000
_cell.length_c   1.000
_cell.angle_alpha   90.00
_cell.angle_beta   90.00
_cell.angle_gamma   90.00
#
_symmetry.space_group_name_H-M   'P 1'
#
loop_
_entity.id
_entity.type
_entity.pdbx_description
1 polymer ?
#
loop_
_entity_poly.entity_id
_entity_poly.type
_entity_poly.pdbx_seq_one_letter_code
_entity_poly.pdbx_strand_id
1 'polypeptide(L)' 'MPDGNLARITGELHHYRRLMILKLGQSGLNQAQIAVKLGISLSTIKREIYAIRKSCRIKELDDE' A
#
# COMPACT_ATOMS: atom_id res chain seq x y z
N MET A 1 14.27 23.95 -3.09
CA MET A 1 13.35 23.03 -3.79
C MET A 1 13.62 21.64 -3.24
N PRO A 2 12.68 20.98 -2.55
CA PRO A 2 12.97 19.67 -1.98
C PRO A 2 13.05 18.64 -3.11
N ASP A 3 14.01 17.75 -2.97
CA ASP A 3 14.61 16.94 -4.01
C ASP A 3 13.60 15.96 -4.62
N GLY A 4 13.27 16.11 -5.90
CA GLY A 4 12.40 15.20 -6.66
C GLY A 4 12.86 13.73 -6.63
N ASN A 5 14.10 13.48 -6.21
CA ASN A 5 14.66 12.15 -6.01
C ASN A 5 14.06 11.42 -4.80
N LEU A 6 13.76 12.13 -3.70
CA LEU A 6 13.10 11.54 -2.52
C LEU A 6 11.66 11.12 -2.84
N ALA A 7 10.94 11.92 -3.64
CA ALA A 7 9.57 11.61 -4.06
C ALA A 7 9.52 10.34 -4.94
N ARG A 8 10.53 10.12 -5.80
CA ARG A 8 10.63 8.89 -6.62
C ARG A 8 10.87 7.64 -5.78
N ILE A 9 11.87 7.69 -4.89
CA ILE A 9 12.24 6.56 -4.02
C ILE A 9 11.08 6.19 -3.09
N THR A 10 10.41 7.19 -2.52
CA THR A 10 9.22 6.97 -1.68
C THR A 10 8.07 6.39 -2.49
N GLY A 11 7.84 6.85 -3.72
CA GLY A 11 6.84 6.30 -4.65
C GLY A 11 7.05 4.81 -4.94
N GLU A 12 8.28 4.40 -5.28
CA GLU A 12 8.66 3.01 -5.53
C GLU A 12 8.47 2.13 -4.29
N LEU A 13 8.83 2.64 -3.11
CA LEU A 13 8.63 1.95 -1.83
C LEU A 13 7.14 1.72 -1.52
N HIS A 14 6.30 2.74 -1.71
CA HIS A 14 4.85 2.61 -1.52
C HIS A 14 4.23 1.65 -2.53
N HIS A 15 4.72 1.62 -3.76
CA HIS A 15 4.27 0.66 -4.78
C HIS A 15 4.58 -0.79 -4.36
N TYR A 16 5.83 -1.05 -3.95
CA TYR A 16 6.26 -2.36 -3.47
C TYR A 16 5.44 -2.83 -2.25
N ARG A 17 5.25 -1.96 -1.26
CA ARG A 17 4.46 -2.27 -0.06
C ARG A 17 3.03 -2.67 -0.41
N ARG A 18 2.38 -1.92 -1.29
CA ARG A 18 0.99 -2.20 -1.70
C ARG A 18 0.86 -3.54 -2.44
N LEU A 19 1.80 -3.86 -3.33
CA LEU A 19 1.84 -5.17 -3.99
C LEU A 19 1.97 -6.32 -2.99
N MET A 20 2.87 -6.20 -2.01
CA MET A 20 3.06 -7.23 -0.99
C MET A 20 1.85 -7.38 -0.08
N ILE A 21 1.22 -6.26 0.33
CA ILE A 21 -0.02 -6.27 1.11
C ILE A 21 -1.14 -7.01 0.37
N LEU A 22 -1.33 -6.75 -0.92
CA LEU A 22 -2.33 -7.44 -1.74
C LEU A 22 -2.05 -8.94 -1.84
N LYS A 23 -0.81 -9.32 -2.16
CA LYS A 23 -0.41 -10.73 -2.28
C LYS A 23 -0.61 -11.52 -0.97
N LEU A 24 -0.23 -10.92 0.15
CA LEU A 24 -0.41 -11.56 1.47
C LEU A 24 -1.88 -11.60 1.90
N GLY A 25 -2.66 -10.57 1.57
CA GLY A 25 -4.11 -10.57 1.80
C GLY A 25 -4.83 -11.66 1.01
N GLN A 26 -4.46 -11.86 -0.26
CA GLN A 26 -4.96 -12.98 -1.09
C GLN A 26 -4.61 -14.35 -0.53
N SER A 27 -3.51 -14.45 0.25
CA SER A 27 -3.11 -15.67 0.96
C SER A 27 -3.85 -15.85 2.29
N GLY A 28 -4.82 -14.99 2.62
CA GLY A 28 -5.64 -15.07 3.83
C GLY A 28 -5.05 -14.41 5.07
N LEU A 29 -3.92 -13.70 4.97
CA LEU A 29 -3.34 -13.03 6.13
C LEU A 29 -4.12 -11.77 6.49
N ASN A 30 -4.31 -11.56 7.80
CA ASN A 30 -4.88 -10.32 8.31
C ASN A 30 -3.82 -9.20 8.42
N GLN A 31 -4.27 -7.96 8.64
CA GLN A 31 -3.41 -6.78 8.65
C GLN A 31 -2.26 -6.86 9.68
N ALA A 32 -2.50 -7.46 10.85
CA ALA A 32 -1.49 -7.60 11.90
C ALA A 32 -0.42 -8.63 11.49
N GLN A 33 -0.83 -9.75 10.90
CA GLN A 33 0.11 -10.75 10.37
C GLN A 33 0.95 -10.19 9.22
N ILE A 34 0.35 -9.38 8.35
CA ILE A 34 1.07 -8.69 7.27
C ILE A 34 2.09 -7.71 7.84
N ALA A 35 1.73 -6.92 8.86
CA ALA A 35 2.63 -5.99 9.53
C ALA A 35 3.88 -6.70 10.08
N VAL A 36 3.68 -7.82 10.80
CA VAL A 36 4.76 -8.65 11.32
C VAL A 36 5.63 -9.21 10.19
N LYS A 37 5.00 -9.78 9.15
CA LYS A 37 5.72 -10.42 8.04
C LYS A 37 6.55 -9.46 7.20
N LEU A 38 6.13 -8.20 7.10
CA LEU A 38 6.84 -7.16 6.36
C LEU A 38 7.79 -6.34 7.24
N GLY A 39 7.78 -6.52 8.56
CA GLY A 39 8.55 -5.69 9.49
C GLY A 39 8.10 -4.21 9.50
N ILE A 40 6.82 -3.97 9.24
CA ILE A 40 6.23 -2.62 9.11
C ILE A 40 5.22 -2.41 10.22
N SER A 41 5.09 -1.18 10.72
CA SER A 41 4.09 -0.86 11.73
C SER A 41 2.66 -1.06 11.22
N LEU A 42 1.77 -1.53 12.10
CA LEU A 42 0.36 -1.73 11.76
C LEU A 42 -0.31 -0.44 11.27
N SER A 43 0.08 0.72 11.82
CA SER A 43 -0.41 2.03 11.38
C SER A 43 -0.04 2.34 9.92
N THR A 44 1.16 1.97 9.49
CA THR A 44 1.60 2.13 8.09
C THR A 44 0.82 1.19 7.17
N ILE A 45 0.65 -0.07 7.55
CA ILE A 45 -0.17 -1.03 6.79
C ILE A 45 -1.60 -0.51 6.60
N LYS A 46 -2.23 0.03 7.66
CA LYS A 46 -3.56 0.63 7.57
C LYS A 46 -3.62 1.79 6.56
N ARG A 47 -2.61 2.67 6.53
CA ARG A 47 -2.53 3.77 5.55
C ARG A 47 -2.38 3.26 4.13
N GLU A 48 -1.52 2.27 3.89
CA GLU A 48 -1.36 1.65 2.56
C GLU A 48 -2.64 0.99 2.08
N ILE A 49 -3.34 0.25 2.95
CA ILE A 49 -4.63 -0.39 2.63
C ILE A 49 -5.68 0.69 2.30
N TYR A 50 -5.73 1.78 3.06
CA TYR A 50 -6.63 2.89 2.75
C TYR A 50 -6.32 3.48 1.37
N ALA A 51 -5.03 3.69 1.05
CA ALA A 51 -4.62 4.19 -0.26
C ALA A 51 -5.00 3.23 -1.40
N ILE A 52 -4.82 1.91 -1.22
CA ILE A 52 -5.28 0.88 -2.17
C ILE A 52 -6.79 1.01 -2.41
N ARG A 53 -7.59 1.02 -1.32
CA ARG A 53 -9.06 1.11 -1.42
C ARG A 53 -9.52 2.39 -2.10
N LYS A 54 -8.87 3.53 -1.79
CA LYS A 54 -9.16 4.80 -2.44
C LYS A 54 -8.86 4.75 -3.94
N SER A 55 -7.72 4.16 -4.34
CA SER A 55 -7.38 4.00 -5.76
C SER A 55 -8.32 3.04 -6.50
N CYS A 56 -8.77 1.94 -5.89
CA CYS A 56 -9.76 1.05 -6.49
C CYS A 56 -11.12 1.74 -6.67
N ARG A 57 -11.57 2.50 -5.67
CA ARG A 57 -12.85 3.22 -5.73
C ARG A 57 -12.86 4.35 -6.77
N ILE A 58 -11.70 4.92 -7.09
CA ILE A 58 -11.61 5.91 -8.17
C ILE A 58 -11.76 5.23 -9.53
N LYS A 59 -11.15 4.06 -9.74
CA LYS A 59 -11.32 3.30 -11.00
C LYS A 59 -12.77 2.91 -11.28
N GLU A 60 -13.53 2.51 -10.26
CA GLU A 60 -14.95 2.17 -10.44
C GLU A 60 -15.83 3.38 -10.83
N LEU A 61 -15.35 4.62 -10.67
CA LEU A 61 -16.07 5.84 -11.06
C LEU A 61 -15.67 6.38 -12.43
N ASP A 62 -14.55 5.92 -12.99
CA ASP A 62 -14.06 6.36 -14.30
C ASP A 62 -14.57 5.46 -15.46
N ASP A 63 -15.19 4.33 -15.13
CA ASP A 63 -15.73 3.33 -16.07
C ASP A 63 -17.26 3.46 -16.33
N GLU A 64 -17.90 4.58 -15.95
CA GLU A 64 -19.34 4.86 -16.14
C GLU A 64 -19.62 6.05 -17.08
#